data_AF-U4R5P0-F1
#
_entry.id   AF-U4R5P0-F1
#
_cell.length_a   1.000
_cell.length_b   1.000
_cell.length_c   1.000
_cell.angle_alpha   90.00
_cell.angle_beta   90.00
_cell.angle_gamma   90.00
#
_symmetry.space_group_name_H-M   'P 1'
#
loop_
_entity.id
_entity.type
_entity.pdbx_description
1 polymer ?
#
loop_
_entity_poly.entity_id
_entity_poly.type
_entity_poly.pdbx_seq_one_letter_code
_entity_poly.pdbx_strand_id
1 'polypeptide(L)'
;MKHFTNFLRKGAYFKEADKFATYLKQGIINLNNALELLMKKAISDINEIIIFESKSKDKVHSCILEYYKLKRNNKIDIPLYDFVILKDPKDLKTIDYKDIIDLYCDLFDVGDALRDDFKELNKIRNSFIHLGIDYKQEYYKLAGHINSILWFLQFIYFKKFKYNKRKLDSLLCNISQVGFGFSQVEETLYKELFQNNIDMVGKDLEQTFNDTEVQTYIKEKNVDVAFGYGSDAEFINASMSLTNENDYIELVFVSNHPKIPGLIIDDGQQNGRVFAVFTFDNCDKAPVFFYCASDYMGIQVEDAENQKIFGQKILEINLKD
;
A
#
# COMPACT_ATOMS: atom_id res chain seq x y z
N MET A 1 -17.46 -5.06 -0.79
CA MET A 1 -17.49 -5.63 0.58
C MET A 1 -18.16 -7.00 0.65
N LYS A 2 -19.48 -7.13 0.43
CA LYS A 2 -20.19 -8.45 0.48
C LYS A 2 -19.46 -9.60 -0.25
N HIS A 3 -19.01 -9.36 -1.48
CA HIS A 3 -18.26 -10.36 -2.26
C HIS A 3 -16.94 -10.76 -1.58
N PHE A 4 -16.14 -9.79 -1.15
CA PHE A 4 -14.92 -10.04 -0.39
C PHE A 4 -15.17 -10.78 0.92
N THR A 5 -16.19 -10.41 1.70
CA THR A 5 -16.55 -11.13 2.93
C THR A 5 -16.88 -12.60 2.67
N ASN A 6 -17.64 -12.89 1.61
CA ASN A 6 -17.96 -14.27 1.24
C ASN A 6 -16.73 -15.05 0.79
N PHE A 7 -15.83 -14.40 0.07
CA PHE A 7 -14.57 -15.00 -0.36
C PHE A 7 -13.65 -15.29 0.84
N LEU A 8 -13.43 -14.31 1.72
CA LEU A 8 -12.58 -14.45 2.91
C LEU A 8 -13.05 -15.58 3.84
N ARG A 9 -14.37 -15.80 3.96
CA ARG A 9 -14.92 -16.90 4.77
C ARG A 9 -14.74 -18.29 4.18
N LYS A 10 -14.55 -18.42 2.87
CA LYS A 10 -14.72 -19.70 2.16
C LYS A 10 -13.52 -20.14 1.32
N GLY A 11 -12.75 -19.19 0.79
CA GLY A 11 -11.69 -19.45 -0.19
C GLY A 11 -10.37 -18.72 0.08
N ALA A 12 -10.26 -17.98 1.19
CA ALA A 12 -9.12 -17.10 1.47
C ALA A 12 -7.74 -17.78 1.47
N TYR A 13 -7.66 -19.07 1.83
CA TYR A 13 -6.38 -19.79 2.02
C TYR A 13 -6.17 -20.91 0.99
N PHE A 14 -6.67 -20.74 -0.24
CA PHE A 14 -6.42 -21.67 -1.36
C PHE A 14 -6.87 -23.13 -1.22
N LYS A 15 -7.62 -23.51 -0.17
CA LYS A 15 -8.14 -24.88 -0.04
C LYS A 15 -9.26 -25.21 -1.06
N GLU A 16 -10.02 -24.21 -1.51
CA GLU A 16 -11.07 -24.31 -2.55
C GLU A 16 -11.10 -23.05 -3.45
N ALA A 17 -9.93 -22.54 -3.87
CA ALA A 17 -9.81 -21.25 -4.56
C ALA A 17 -10.72 -21.13 -5.80
N ASP A 18 -10.75 -22.15 -6.66
CA ASP A 18 -11.50 -22.13 -7.92
C ASP A 18 -13.01 -21.93 -7.73
N LYS A 19 -13.56 -22.54 -6.67
CA LYS A 19 -14.99 -22.51 -6.36
C LYS A 19 -15.45 -21.15 -5.86
N PHE A 20 -14.56 -20.37 -5.25
CA PHE A 20 -14.86 -19.07 -4.67
C PHE A 20 -14.16 -17.90 -5.37
N ALA A 21 -13.31 -18.16 -6.36
CA ALA A 21 -12.65 -17.16 -7.19
C ALA A 21 -13.64 -16.17 -7.82
N THR A 22 -14.85 -16.63 -8.15
CA THR A 22 -15.93 -15.75 -8.64
C THR A 22 -16.24 -14.61 -7.66
N TYR A 23 -16.26 -14.86 -6.35
CA TYR A 23 -16.48 -13.79 -5.37
C TYR A 23 -15.33 -12.81 -5.34
N LEU A 24 -14.08 -13.28 -5.42
CA LEU A 24 -12.91 -12.40 -5.49
C LEU A 24 -12.95 -11.55 -6.78
N LYS A 25 -13.24 -12.17 -7.94
CA LYS A 25 -13.38 -11.49 -9.25
C LYS A 25 -14.42 -10.37 -9.17
N GLN A 26 -15.61 -10.70 -8.68
CA GLN A 26 -16.68 -9.73 -8.51
C GLN A 26 -16.31 -8.63 -7.49
N GLY A 27 -15.57 -8.96 -6.44
CA GLY A 27 -15.06 -7.99 -5.50
C GLY A 27 -14.11 -6.97 -6.14
N ILE A 28 -13.13 -7.44 -6.91
CA ILE A 28 -12.12 -6.62 -7.60
C ILE A 28 -12.76 -5.73 -8.67
N ILE A 29 -13.68 -6.28 -9.48
CA ILE A 29 -14.41 -5.50 -10.49
C ILE A 29 -15.20 -4.37 -9.83
N ASN A 30 -15.95 -4.69 -8.76
CA ASN A 30 -16.73 -3.70 -8.05
C ASN A 30 -15.86 -2.66 -7.34
N LEU A 31 -14.68 -3.05 -6.82
CA LEU A 31 -13.74 -2.12 -6.19
C LEU A 31 -13.15 -1.16 -7.23
N ASN A 32 -12.66 -1.66 -8.37
CA ASN A 32 -12.16 -0.81 -9.47
C ASN A 32 -13.25 0.16 -9.95
N ASN A 33 -14.45 -0.33 -10.25
CA ASN A 33 -15.54 0.53 -10.71
C ASN A 33 -15.90 1.61 -9.67
N ALA A 34 -15.91 1.24 -8.39
CA ALA A 34 -16.18 2.20 -7.32
C ALA A 34 -15.08 3.27 -7.23
N LEU A 35 -13.81 2.87 -7.30
CA LEU A 35 -12.66 3.79 -7.29
C LEU A 35 -12.69 4.72 -8.51
N GLU A 36 -13.00 4.20 -9.70
CA GLU A 36 -13.11 5.00 -10.92
C GLU A 36 -14.15 6.12 -10.75
N LEU A 37 -15.36 5.75 -10.31
CA LEU A 37 -16.45 6.71 -10.09
C LEU A 37 -16.10 7.72 -9.00
N LEU A 38 -15.43 7.26 -7.94
CA LEU A 38 -14.97 8.09 -6.83
C LEU A 38 -13.97 9.15 -7.31
N MET A 39 -12.95 8.73 -8.06
CA MET A 39 -11.92 9.61 -8.60
C MET A 39 -12.50 10.57 -9.63
N LYS A 40 -13.40 10.10 -10.53
CA LYS A 40 -14.14 10.96 -11.47
C LYS A 40 -14.91 12.03 -10.73
N LYS A 41 -15.62 11.66 -9.67
CA LYS A 41 -16.40 12.61 -8.86
C LYS A 41 -15.49 13.65 -8.21
N ALA A 42 -14.42 13.20 -7.54
CA ALA A 42 -13.48 14.09 -6.87
C ALA A 42 -12.82 15.10 -7.81
N ILE A 43 -12.41 14.65 -9.00
CA ILE A 43 -11.83 15.53 -10.04
C ILE A 43 -12.90 16.46 -10.61
N SER A 44 -14.11 15.95 -10.87
CA SER A 44 -15.21 16.76 -11.42
C SER A 44 -15.66 17.88 -10.49
N ASP A 45 -15.49 17.70 -9.16
CA ASP A 45 -15.79 18.73 -8.16
C ASP A 45 -14.81 19.91 -8.23
N ILE A 46 -13.59 19.69 -8.74
CA ILE A 46 -12.66 20.76 -9.09
C ILE A 46 -13.08 21.37 -10.44
N ASN A 47 -13.20 20.53 -11.47
CA ASN A 47 -13.65 20.94 -12.79
C ASN A 47 -14.14 19.74 -13.61
N GLU A 48 -15.45 19.74 -13.93
CA GLU A 48 -16.14 18.68 -14.67
C GLU A 48 -15.55 18.41 -16.08
N ILE A 49 -14.88 19.38 -16.71
CA ILE A 49 -14.32 19.19 -18.07
C ILE A 49 -13.15 18.21 -18.07
N ILE A 50 -12.39 18.16 -16.96
CA ILE A 50 -11.12 17.42 -16.89
C ILE A 50 -11.32 15.91 -17.09
N ILE A 51 -12.49 15.37 -16.70
CA ILE A 51 -12.78 13.94 -16.80
C ILE A 51 -13.19 13.48 -18.21
N PHE A 52 -13.31 14.40 -19.18
CA PHE A 52 -13.70 14.05 -20.55
C PHE A 52 -12.48 13.87 -21.45
N GLU A 53 -12.48 12.78 -22.23
CA GLU A 53 -11.43 12.48 -23.19
C GLU A 53 -11.52 13.46 -24.38
N SER A 54 -10.41 14.12 -24.69
CA SER A 54 -10.33 15.00 -25.86
C SER A 54 -9.75 14.25 -27.04
N LYS A 55 -10.57 13.95 -28.07
CA LYS A 55 -10.15 13.23 -29.29
C LYS A 55 -9.04 13.93 -30.09
N SER A 56 -8.83 15.22 -29.86
CA SER A 56 -7.65 15.96 -30.33
C SER A 56 -7.17 16.77 -29.16
N LYS A 57 -5.92 16.58 -28.71
CA LYS A 57 -5.34 17.21 -27.51
C LYS A 57 -5.62 18.72 -27.35
N ASP A 58 -6.03 19.41 -28.42
CA ASP A 58 -6.29 20.85 -28.47
C ASP A 58 -7.77 21.28 -28.61
N LYS A 59 -8.77 20.37 -28.59
CA LYS A 59 -10.19 20.78 -28.76
C LYS A 59 -11.15 20.10 -27.79
N VAL A 60 -11.85 20.94 -27.03
CA VAL A 60 -13.00 20.57 -26.20
C VAL A 60 -14.15 20.07 -27.08
N HIS A 61 -14.83 18.99 -26.67
CA HIS A 61 -15.94 18.41 -27.41
C HIS A 61 -17.08 19.42 -27.62
N SER A 62 -17.71 19.39 -28.80
CA SER A 62 -18.75 20.37 -29.19
C SER A 62 -19.94 20.43 -28.24
N CYS A 63 -20.35 19.28 -27.70
CA CYS A 63 -21.42 19.18 -26.69
C CYS A 63 -21.06 19.96 -25.40
N ILE A 64 -19.80 19.87 -24.94
CA ILE A 64 -19.33 20.63 -23.76
C ILE A 64 -19.32 22.14 -24.08
N LEU A 65 -18.88 22.52 -25.28
CA LEU A 65 -18.92 23.91 -25.72
C LEU A 65 -20.36 24.46 -25.80
N GLU A 66 -21.31 23.65 -26.27
CA GLU A 66 -22.74 24.00 -26.29
C GLU A 66 -23.26 24.25 -24.86
N TYR A 67 -22.93 23.37 -23.92
CA TYR A 67 -23.29 23.53 -22.51
C TYR A 67 -22.84 24.88 -21.96
N TYR A 68 -21.56 25.22 -22.09
CA TYR A 68 -21.03 26.48 -21.55
C TYR A 68 -21.55 27.71 -22.29
N LYS A 69 -21.88 27.60 -23.59
CA LYS A 69 -22.61 28.67 -24.32
C LYS A 69 -24.01 28.90 -23.75
N LEU A 70 -24.74 27.83 -23.43
CA LEU A 70 -26.07 27.93 -22.81
C LEU A 70 -25.97 28.48 -21.39
N LYS A 71 -25.00 28.00 -20.59
CA LYS A 71 -24.77 28.43 -19.21
C LYS A 71 -24.41 29.91 -19.12
N ARG A 72 -23.49 30.39 -19.98
CA ARG A 72 -23.13 31.81 -20.08
C ARG A 72 -24.32 32.72 -20.41
N ASN A 73 -25.28 32.20 -21.19
CA ASN A 73 -26.48 32.93 -21.59
C ASN A 73 -27.66 32.71 -20.63
N ASN A 74 -27.44 32.10 -19.45
CA ASN A 74 -28.48 31.76 -18.47
C ASN A 74 -29.64 30.94 -19.06
N LYS A 75 -29.37 30.10 -20.07
CA LYS A 75 -30.36 29.25 -20.76
C LYS A 75 -30.45 27.83 -20.20
N ILE A 76 -29.62 27.51 -19.22
CA ILE A 76 -29.54 26.18 -18.61
C ILE A 76 -29.07 26.33 -17.17
N ASP A 77 -29.66 25.55 -16.27
CA ASP A 77 -29.33 25.51 -14.84
C ASP A 77 -29.04 24.08 -14.34
N ILE A 78 -28.94 23.12 -15.26
CA ILE A 78 -28.58 21.75 -14.91
C ILE A 78 -27.05 21.57 -14.91
N PRO A 79 -26.51 20.61 -14.14
CA PRO A 79 -25.11 20.20 -14.21
C PRO A 79 -24.69 19.72 -15.62
N LEU A 80 -23.38 19.76 -15.93
CA LEU A 80 -22.87 19.32 -17.23
C LEU A 80 -23.19 17.83 -17.47
N TYR A 81 -23.08 17.00 -16.45
CA TYR A 81 -23.33 15.56 -16.58
C TYR A 81 -24.78 15.27 -16.99
N ASP A 82 -25.76 15.98 -16.41
CA ASP A 82 -27.18 15.84 -16.78
C ASP A 82 -27.41 16.31 -18.23
N PHE A 83 -26.77 17.41 -18.62
CA PHE A 83 -26.87 17.90 -20.00
C PHE A 83 -26.30 16.90 -21.02
N VAL A 84 -25.13 16.32 -20.70
CA VAL A 84 -24.48 15.31 -21.54
C VAL A 84 -25.37 14.08 -21.68
N ILE A 85 -25.96 13.58 -20.60
CA ILE A 85 -26.88 12.43 -20.64
C ILE A 85 -28.09 12.72 -21.52
N LEU A 86 -28.69 13.91 -21.39
CA LEU A 86 -29.86 14.30 -22.18
C LEU A 86 -29.55 14.44 -23.67
N LYS A 87 -28.35 14.89 -24.00
CA LYS A 87 -27.92 15.07 -25.40
C LYS A 87 -27.42 13.79 -26.04
N ASP A 88 -27.04 12.80 -25.24
CA ASP A 88 -26.43 11.53 -25.63
C ASP A 88 -25.45 11.70 -26.82
N PRO A 89 -24.42 12.56 -26.67
CA PRO A 89 -23.51 12.84 -27.76
C PRO A 89 -22.77 11.57 -28.12
N LYS A 90 -23.00 11.08 -29.34
CA LYS A 90 -22.15 10.07 -29.96
C LYS A 90 -20.70 10.56 -29.82
N ASP A 91 -19.83 9.67 -29.36
CA ASP A 91 -18.39 9.89 -29.24
C ASP A 91 -17.85 10.68 -28.04
N LEU A 92 -18.69 11.16 -27.12
CA LEU A 92 -18.16 11.72 -25.87
C LEU A 92 -17.75 10.59 -24.92
N LYS A 93 -16.46 10.52 -24.62
CA LYS A 93 -15.89 9.55 -23.70
C LYS A 93 -15.35 10.25 -22.47
N THR A 94 -15.33 9.53 -21.36
CA THR A 94 -14.56 9.95 -20.18
C THR A 94 -13.19 9.32 -20.23
N ILE A 95 -12.22 9.95 -19.59
CA ILE A 95 -10.87 9.41 -19.44
C ILE A 95 -10.93 7.99 -18.85
N ASP A 96 -9.98 7.15 -19.28
CA ASP A 96 -9.92 5.77 -18.87
C ASP A 96 -9.43 5.62 -17.41
N TYR A 97 -9.47 4.39 -16.90
CA TYR A 97 -9.06 4.11 -15.52
C TYR A 97 -7.58 4.39 -15.26
N LYS A 98 -6.70 4.23 -16.26
CA LYS A 98 -5.27 4.42 -16.05
C LYS A 98 -4.96 5.91 -15.95
N ASP A 99 -5.47 6.69 -16.89
CA ASP A 99 -5.27 8.13 -16.96
C ASP A 99 -5.89 8.83 -15.74
N ILE A 100 -7.01 8.31 -15.23
CA ILE A 100 -7.64 8.92 -14.06
C ILE A 100 -6.91 8.66 -12.75
N ILE A 101 -6.24 7.51 -12.59
CA ILE A 101 -5.42 7.27 -11.39
C ILE A 101 -4.28 8.29 -11.36
N ASP A 102 -3.55 8.43 -12.47
CA ASP A 102 -2.41 9.33 -12.53
C ASP A 102 -2.84 10.76 -12.24
N LEU A 103 -3.89 11.23 -12.92
CA LEU A 103 -4.46 12.55 -12.69
C LEU A 103 -4.96 12.75 -11.25
N TYR A 104 -5.65 11.76 -10.67
CA TYR A 104 -6.12 11.84 -9.30
C TYR A 104 -4.96 11.92 -8.31
N CYS A 105 -3.92 11.11 -8.50
CA CYS A 105 -2.77 11.10 -7.60
C CYS A 105 -2.01 12.42 -7.67
N ASP A 106 -1.84 12.98 -8.87
CA ASP A 106 -1.18 14.27 -9.06
C ASP A 106 -2.00 15.44 -8.49
N LEU A 107 -3.34 15.44 -8.63
CA LEU A 107 -4.19 16.53 -8.13
C LEU A 107 -4.40 16.53 -6.62
N PHE A 108 -4.24 15.36 -5.96
CA PHE A 108 -4.51 15.19 -4.54
C PHE A 108 -3.28 14.79 -3.72
N ASP A 109 -2.08 14.96 -4.30
CA ASP A 109 -0.78 14.65 -3.68
C ASP A 109 -0.74 13.24 -3.06
N VAL A 110 -1.23 12.24 -3.81
CA VAL A 110 -1.22 10.85 -3.36
C VAL A 110 0.14 10.23 -3.67
N GLY A 111 0.80 9.68 -2.64
CA GLY A 111 2.11 9.05 -2.74
C GLY A 111 2.18 7.87 -3.72
N ASP A 112 3.36 7.67 -4.30
CA ASP A 112 3.58 6.71 -5.39
C ASP A 112 3.30 5.25 -4.98
N ALA A 113 3.55 4.89 -3.71
CA ALA A 113 3.27 3.55 -3.21
C ALA A 113 1.78 3.16 -3.35
N LEU A 114 0.86 4.12 -3.16
CA LEU A 114 -0.57 3.92 -3.31
C LEU A 114 -1.02 4.10 -4.77
N ARG A 115 -0.38 5.00 -5.52
CA ARG A 115 -0.55 5.11 -6.98
C ARG A 115 -0.31 3.76 -7.65
N ASP A 116 0.75 3.06 -7.24
CA ASP A 116 1.08 1.72 -7.74
C ASP A 116 0.04 0.67 -7.32
N ASP A 117 -0.47 0.72 -6.09
CA ASP A 117 -1.55 -0.18 -5.66
C ASP A 117 -2.80 -0.05 -6.54
N PHE A 118 -3.19 1.18 -6.89
CA PHE A 118 -4.32 1.40 -7.79
C PHE A 118 -4.06 0.84 -9.20
N LYS A 119 -2.84 1.03 -9.71
CA LYS A 119 -2.43 0.51 -11.03
C LYS A 119 -2.40 -1.01 -11.05
N GLU A 120 -1.84 -1.64 -10.02
CA GLU A 120 -1.78 -3.10 -9.89
C GLU A 120 -3.18 -3.70 -9.75
N LEU A 121 -4.07 -3.10 -8.95
CA LEU A 121 -5.46 -3.57 -8.86
C LEU A 121 -6.17 -3.57 -10.24
N ASN A 122 -5.88 -2.59 -11.10
CA ASN A 122 -6.44 -2.54 -12.45
C ASN A 122 -5.79 -3.54 -13.41
N LYS A 123 -4.47 -3.73 -13.33
CA LYS A 123 -3.79 -4.80 -14.09
C LYS A 123 -4.37 -6.16 -13.71
N ILE A 124 -4.57 -6.40 -12.42
CA ILE A 124 -5.12 -7.64 -11.89
C ILE A 124 -6.57 -7.82 -12.31
N ARG A 125 -7.40 -6.77 -12.34
CA ARG A 125 -8.74 -6.86 -12.96
C ARG A 125 -8.64 -7.46 -14.36
N ASN A 126 -7.73 -6.98 -15.20
CA ASN A 126 -7.61 -7.44 -16.58
C ASN A 126 -7.05 -8.88 -16.65
N SER A 127 -6.02 -9.22 -15.88
CA SER A 127 -5.46 -10.59 -15.90
C SER A 127 -6.39 -11.62 -15.26
N PHE A 128 -7.01 -11.29 -14.13
CA PHE A 128 -7.85 -12.19 -13.33
C PHE A 128 -9.21 -12.50 -13.99
N ILE A 129 -9.71 -11.58 -14.84
CA ILE A 129 -10.87 -11.84 -15.70
C ILE A 129 -10.55 -12.93 -16.73
N HIS A 130 -9.31 -13.06 -17.18
CA HIS A 130 -8.92 -13.96 -18.27
C HIS A 130 -8.22 -15.25 -17.81
N LEU A 131 -7.44 -15.23 -16.74
CA LEU A 131 -6.51 -16.33 -16.40
C LEU A 131 -6.81 -17.01 -15.06
N GLY A 132 -7.31 -16.27 -14.05
CA GLY A 132 -7.41 -16.79 -12.68
C GLY A 132 -6.22 -16.36 -11.82
N ILE A 133 -6.14 -16.90 -10.60
CA ILE A 133 -5.00 -16.78 -9.68
C ILE A 133 -4.55 -18.23 -9.58
N ASP A 134 -3.45 -18.51 -10.24
CA ASP A 134 -2.97 -19.88 -10.32
C ASP A 134 -1.95 -20.18 -9.21
N TYR A 135 -1.41 -19.13 -8.56
CA TYR A 135 -0.31 -19.26 -7.62
C TYR A 135 -0.46 -18.39 -6.37
N LYS A 136 -0.06 -18.95 -5.21
CA LYS A 136 -0.01 -18.24 -3.92
C LYS A 136 0.80 -16.94 -3.97
N GLN A 137 1.86 -16.92 -4.77
CA GLN A 137 2.77 -15.78 -4.96
C GLN A 137 2.07 -14.53 -5.52
N GLU A 138 1.09 -14.71 -6.41
CA GLU A 138 0.38 -13.57 -6.99
C GLU A 138 -0.71 -13.06 -6.04
N TYR A 139 -1.28 -13.96 -5.26
CA TYR A 139 -2.42 -13.62 -4.42
C TYR A 139 -2.07 -12.95 -3.11
N TYR A 140 -0.95 -13.29 -2.46
CA TYR A 140 -0.56 -12.53 -1.26
C TYR A 140 -0.33 -11.05 -1.63
N LYS A 141 0.28 -10.77 -2.79
CA LYS A 141 0.46 -9.41 -3.33
C LYS A 141 -0.89 -8.73 -3.59
N LEU A 142 -1.82 -9.43 -4.25
CA LEU A 142 -3.18 -8.92 -4.47
C LEU A 142 -3.90 -8.61 -3.14
N ALA A 143 -3.81 -9.50 -2.15
CA ALA A 143 -4.39 -9.28 -0.83
C ALA A 143 -3.83 -7.99 -0.21
N GLY A 144 -2.53 -7.76 -0.31
CA GLY A 144 -1.86 -6.52 0.10
C GLY A 144 -2.36 -5.27 -0.61
N HIS A 145 -2.45 -5.30 -1.95
CA HIS A 145 -2.99 -4.18 -2.71
C HIS A 145 -4.44 -3.86 -2.31
N ILE A 146 -5.29 -4.88 -2.11
CA ILE A 146 -6.67 -4.66 -1.66
C ILE A 146 -6.68 -4.05 -0.26
N ASN A 147 -5.88 -4.58 0.68
CA ASN A 147 -5.79 -4.07 2.04
C ASN A 147 -5.37 -2.59 2.07
N SER A 148 -4.28 -2.24 1.38
CA SER A 148 -3.77 -0.86 1.27
C SER A 148 -4.83 0.11 0.73
N ILE A 149 -5.53 -0.26 -0.34
CA ILE A 149 -6.59 0.55 -0.92
C ILE A 149 -7.76 0.75 0.06
N LEU A 150 -8.18 -0.31 0.76
CA LEU A 150 -9.25 -0.22 1.75
C LEU A 150 -8.86 0.64 2.95
N TRP A 151 -7.60 0.53 3.39
CA TRP A 151 -7.03 1.40 4.42
C TRP A 151 -7.08 2.87 3.97
N PHE A 152 -6.65 3.18 2.74
CA PHE A 152 -6.70 4.55 2.21
C PHE A 152 -8.13 5.10 2.18
N LEU A 153 -9.08 4.31 1.70
CA LEU A 153 -10.49 4.70 1.68
C LEU A 153 -11.00 5.00 3.09
N GLN A 154 -10.68 4.15 4.07
CA GLN A 154 -11.12 4.31 5.45
C GLN A 154 -10.50 5.54 6.13
N PHE A 155 -9.18 5.68 6.07
CA PHE A 155 -8.45 6.61 6.92
C PHE A 155 -8.12 7.94 6.26
N ILE A 156 -8.00 7.97 4.93
CA ILE A 156 -7.64 9.19 4.19
C ILE A 156 -8.85 9.78 3.49
N TYR A 157 -9.60 8.98 2.74
CA TYR A 157 -10.66 9.50 1.89
C TYR A 157 -11.94 9.80 2.67
N PHE A 158 -12.55 8.79 3.31
CA PHE A 158 -13.87 8.93 3.93
C PHE A 158 -13.89 9.88 5.13
N LYS A 159 -12.75 10.08 5.82
CA LYS A 159 -12.66 11.09 6.89
C LYS A 159 -12.92 12.52 6.41
N LYS A 160 -12.75 12.80 5.11
CA LYS A 160 -12.97 14.14 4.53
C LYS A 160 -14.46 14.42 4.21
N PHE A 161 -15.34 13.42 4.28
CA PHE A 161 -16.75 13.56 3.89
C PHE A 161 -17.66 13.92 5.06
N LYS A 162 -18.48 14.96 4.86
CA LYS A 162 -19.61 15.29 5.74
C LYS A 162 -20.82 14.41 5.39
N TYR A 163 -20.80 13.15 5.83
CA TYR A 163 -21.89 12.19 5.60
C TYR A 163 -22.73 11.91 6.85
N ASN A 164 -23.86 11.23 6.67
CA ASN A 164 -24.63 10.70 7.81
C ASN A 164 -23.75 9.74 8.62
N LYS A 165 -23.44 10.14 9.86
CA LYS A 165 -22.52 9.44 10.75
C LYS A 165 -22.80 7.94 10.87
N ARG A 166 -24.06 7.53 11.11
CA ARG A 166 -24.41 6.11 11.27
C ARG A 166 -24.17 5.28 10.00
N LYS A 167 -24.50 5.83 8.82
CA LYS A 167 -24.27 5.13 7.55
C LYS A 167 -22.78 5.01 7.25
N LEU A 168 -22.02 6.08 7.54
CA LEU A 168 -20.58 6.10 7.36
C LEU A 168 -19.90 5.10 8.31
N ASP A 169 -20.24 5.11 9.60
CA ASP A 169 -19.68 4.19 10.60
C ASP A 169 -19.90 2.72 10.21
N SER A 170 -21.09 2.38 9.72
CA SER A 170 -21.40 1.03 9.24
C SER A 170 -20.56 0.64 8.01
N LEU A 171 -20.37 1.57 7.06
CA LEU A 171 -19.51 1.34 5.90
C LEU A 171 -18.05 1.16 6.31
N LEU A 172 -17.52 2.03 7.17
CA LEU A 172 -16.14 1.97 7.65
C LEU A 172 -15.86 0.69 8.44
N CYS A 173 -16.81 0.23 9.25
CA CYS A 173 -16.71 -1.06 9.94
C CYS A 173 -16.59 -2.22 8.94
N ASN A 174 -17.42 -2.24 7.89
CA ASN A 174 -17.33 -3.26 6.84
C ASN A 174 -16.01 -3.20 6.06
N ILE A 175 -15.51 -2.00 5.76
CA ILE A 175 -14.22 -1.81 5.09
C ILE A 175 -13.10 -2.35 5.98
N SER A 176 -13.10 -1.97 7.26
CA SER A 176 -12.09 -2.39 8.24
C SER A 176 -12.05 -3.91 8.42
N GLN A 177 -13.21 -4.57 8.55
CA GLN A 177 -13.28 -6.02 8.67
C GLN A 177 -12.74 -6.74 7.43
N VAL A 178 -13.04 -6.24 6.24
CA VAL A 178 -12.55 -6.82 4.99
C VAL A 178 -11.05 -6.55 4.80
N GLY A 179 -10.59 -5.33 5.09
CA GLY A 179 -9.17 -4.96 5.04
C GLY A 179 -8.35 -5.85 5.97
N PHE A 180 -8.77 -5.97 7.23
CA PHE A 180 -8.13 -6.86 8.20
C PHE A 180 -8.08 -8.31 7.72
N GLY A 181 -9.17 -8.83 7.16
CA GLY A 181 -9.18 -10.20 6.63
C GLY A 181 -8.21 -10.40 5.45
N PHE A 182 -8.00 -9.40 4.61
CA PHE A 182 -6.97 -9.46 3.57
C PHE A 182 -5.55 -9.31 4.12
N SER A 183 -5.33 -8.47 5.14
CA SER A 183 -4.04 -8.38 5.86
C SER A 183 -3.61 -9.74 6.38
N GLN A 184 -4.50 -10.44 7.08
CA GLN A 184 -4.21 -11.78 7.60
C GLN A 184 -3.88 -12.80 6.51
N VAL A 185 -4.55 -12.70 5.36
CA VAL A 185 -4.30 -13.59 4.22
C VAL A 185 -2.95 -13.31 3.58
N GLU A 186 -2.65 -12.03 3.34
CA GLU A 186 -1.36 -11.56 2.85
C GLU A 186 -0.22 -12.07 3.73
N GLU A 187 -0.33 -11.84 5.05
CA GLU A 187 0.66 -12.24 6.05
C GLU A 187 0.85 -13.76 6.09
N THR A 188 -0.25 -14.53 6.16
CA THR A 188 -0.19 -15.99 6.24
C THR A 188 0.51 -16.58 5.01
N LEU A 189 0.15 -16.11 3.82
CA LEU A 189 0.72 -16.63 2.58
C LEU A 189 2.14 -16.15 2.34
N TYR A 190 2.46 -14.91 2.70
CA TYR A 190 3.82 -14.41 2.70
C TYR A 190 4.72 -15.30 3.57
N LYS A 191 4.27 -15.62 4.79
CA LYS A 191 4.97 -16.55 5.69
C LYS A 191 5.17 -17.92 5.05
N GLU A 192 4.10 -18.53 4.52
CA GLU A 192 4.21 -19.84 3.86
C GLU A 192 5.20 -19.85 2.69
N LEU A 193 5.34 -18.73 1.97
CA LEU A 193 6.23 -18.62 0.81
C LEU A 193 7.69 -18.39 1.21
N PHE A 194 7.95 -17.63 2.28
CA PHE A 194 9.29 -17.13 2.60
C PHE A 194 9.83 -17.58 3.97
N GLN A 195 9.15 -18.48 4.68
CA GLN A 195 9.53 -18.95 6.03
C GLN A 195 11.01 -19.35 6.14
N ASN A 196 11.55 -20.07 5.14
CA ASN A 196 12.94 -20.52 5.19
C ASN A 196 13.92 -19.34 5.07
N ASN A 197 13.65 -18.38 4.18
CA ASN A 197 14.48 -17.18 4.00
C ASN A 197 14.44 -16.30 5.26
N ILE A 198 13.24 -16.14 5.80
CA ILE A 198 12.95 -15.52 7.09
C ILE A 198 13.84 -16.17 8.17
N ASP A 199 13.75 -17.48 8.37
CA ASP A 199 14.51 -18.19 9.40
C ASP A 199 16.03 -18.13 9.21
N MET A 200 16.51 -18.03 7.97
CA MET A 200 17.94 -17.83 7.69
C MET A 200 18.41 -16.44 8.14
N VAL A 201 17.75 -15.38 7.69
CA VAL A 201 18.14 -14.00 8.08
C VAL A 201 18.03 -13.80 9.59
N GLY A 202 17.00 -14.38 10.23
CA GLY A 202 16.85 -14.35 11.68
C GLY A 202 18.04 -14.94 12.44
N LYS A 203 18.54 -16.10 11.99
CA LYS A 203 19.73 -16.75 12.57
C LYS A 203 20.99 -15.96 12.32
N ASP A 204 21.16 -15.38 11.14
CA ASP A 204 22.35 -14.59 10.80
C ASP A 204 22.41 -13.30 11.65
N LEU A 205 21.25 -12.67 11.89
CA LEU A 205 21.14 -11.55 12.82
C LEU A 205 21.47 -11.98 14.25
N GLU A 206 20.89 -13.07 14.73
CA GLU A 206 21.19 -13.61 16.07
C GLU A 206 22.70 -13.88 16.25
N GLN A 207 23.35 -14.48 15.25
CA GLN A 207 24.79 -14.71 15.26
C GLN A 207 25.58 -13.40 15.29
N THR A 208 25.21 -12.44 14.44
CA THR A 208 25.87 -11.12 14.37
C THR A 208 25.75 -10.37 15.69
N PHE A 209 24.58 -10.40 16.33
CA PHE A 209 24.39 -9.73 17.62
C PHE A 209 25.12 -10.42 18.77
N ASN A 210 25.29 -11.75 18.70
CA ASN A 210 26.07 -12.50 19.68
C ASN A 210 27.59 -12.47 19.41
N ASP A 211 28.03 -11.77 18.36
CA ASP A 211 29.45 -11.62 18.06
C ASP A 211 30.20 -10.89 19.19
N THR A 212 31.44 -11.30 19.43
CA THR A 212 32.24 -10.80 20.56
C THR A 212 32.57 -9.33 20.42
N GLU A 213 32.81 -8.84 19.20
CA GLU A 213 33.10 -7.44 18.92
C GLU A 213 31.86 -6.58 19.19
N VAL A 214 30.69 -7.03 18.70
CA VAL A 214 29.40 -6.36 18.92
C VAL A 214 29.06 -6.30 20.41
N GLN A 215 29.19 -7.42 21.13
CA GLN A 215 28.94 -7.49 22.58
C GLN A 215 29.91 -6.62 23.40
N THR A 216 31.16 -6.50 22.95
CA THR A 216 32.16 -5.63 23.59
C THR A 216 31.77 -4.16 23.39
N TYR A 217 31.42 -3.78 22.16
CA TYR A 217 30.96 -2.42 21.84
C TYR A 217 29.72 -2.03 22.66
N ILE A 218 28.75 -2.94 22.79
CA ILE A 218 27.54 -2.73 23.61
C ILE A 218 27.90 -2.45 25.07
N LYS A 219 28.79 -3.27 25.66
CA LYS A 219 29.28 -3.08 27.05
C LYS A 219 30.02 -1.75 27.23
N GLU A 220 30.87 -1.37 26.27
CA GLU A 220 31.59 -0.10 26.30
C GLU A 220 30.66 1.12 26.25
N LYS A 221 29.48 0.98 25.65
CA LYS A 221 28.45 2.02 25.60
C LYS A 221 27.53 2.03 26.82
N ASN A 222 27.69 1.09 27.75
CA ASN A 222 26.86 0.95 28.94
C ASN A 222 25.37 0.82 28.59
N VAL A 223 25.10 0.02 27.55
CA VAL A 223 23.78 -0.23 26.98
C VAL A 223 23.39 -1.66 27.34
N ASP A 224 22.27 -1.84 28.05
CA ASP A 224 21.68 -3.17 28.24
C ASP A 224 20.88 -3.52 26.98
N VAL A 225 21.30 -4.61 26.32
CA VAL A 225 20.70 -5.08 25.06
C VAL A 225 20.05 -6.42 25.27
N ALA A 226 18.74 -6.48 25.05
CA ALA A 226 18.02 -7.73 24.88
C ALA A 226 17.82 -7.99 23.39
N PHE A 227 18.26 -9.16 22.92
CA PHE A 227 17.89 -9.69 21.61
C PHE A 227 16.79 -10.73 21.81
N GLY A 228 15.64 -10.49 21.18
CA GLY A 228 14.61 -11.50 20.97
C GLY A 228 14.55 -11.82 19.49
N TYR A 229 14.60 -13.10 19.15
CA TYR A 229 14.17 -13.61 17.85
C TYR A 229 12.95 -14.50 18.06
N GLY A 230 11.80 -14.01 17.61
CA GLY A 230 10.56 -14.77 17.59
C GLY A 230 10.05 -14.89 16.15
N SER A 231 9.53 -16.08 15.83
CA SER A 231 8.70 -16.29 14.63
C SER A 231 7.25 -16.54 15.03
N ASP A 232 6.72 -15.68 15.92
CA ASP A 232 5.31 -15.72 16.25
C ASP A 232 4.46 -15.28 15.04
N ALA A 233 3.14 -15.45 15.17
CA ALA A 233 2.18 -15.55 14.07
C ALA A 233 2.25 -14.47 12.96
N GLU A 234 2.96 -13.35 13.16
CA GLU A 234 2.87 -12.15 12.32
C GLU A 234 4.25 -11.55 11.89
N PHE A 235 5.38 -11.83 12.56
CA PHE A 235 6.67 -11.16 12.26
C PHE A 235 7.90 -12.02 12.59
N ILE A 236 9.02 -11.77 11.90
CA ILE A 236 10.33 -11.88 12.55
C ILE A 236 10.47 -10.61 13.35
N ASN A 237 10.31 -10.67 14.66
CA ASN A 237 10.82 -9.60 15.49
C ASN A 237 12.26 -9.97 15.86
N ALA A 238 13.22 -9.36 15.18
CA ALA A 238 14.54 -9.18 15.76
C ALA A 238 14.54 -7.75 16.28
N SER A 239 14.52 -7.59 17.59
CA SER A 239 14.67 -6.27 18.20
C SER A 239 15.89 -6.17 19.10
N MET A 240 16.54 -5.03 19.00
CA MET A 240 17.58 -4.59 19.91
C MET A 240 16.98 -3.46 20.72
N SER A 241 16.84 -3.63 22.03
CA SER A 241 16.31 -2.57 22.89
C SER A 241 17.36 -2.09 23.87
N LEU A 242 17.33 -0.80 24.17
CA LEU A 242 18.11 -0.14 25.20
C LEU A 242 17.20 0.03 26.41
N THR A 243 17.56 -0.61 27.52
CA THR A 243 16.89 -0.41 28.81
C THR A 243 17.77 0.42 29.72
N ASN A 244 17.30 1.60 30.13
CA ASN A 244 17.95 2.39 31.17
C ASN A 244 16.91 2.86 32.19
N GLU A 245 16.93 2.24 33.38
CA GLU A 245 16.18 2.52 34.63
C GLU A 245 14.66 2.78 34.56
N ASN A 246 14.13 3.48 33.55
CA ASN A 246 12.70 3.68 33.23
C ASN A 246 12.38 3.79 31.72
N ASP A 247 13.37 3.89 30.83
CA ASP A 247 13.14 4.05 29.38
C ASP A 247 13.47 2.78 28.60
N TYR A 248 12.56 2.40 27.69
CA TYR A 248 12.74 1.36 26.68
C TYR A 248 12.87 2.04 25.32
N ILE A 249 14.02 1.90 24.68
CA ILE A 249 14.26 2.43 23.32
C ILE A 249 14.56 1.26 22.41
N GLU A 250 13.68 0.99 21.45
CA GLU A 250 13.94 0.02 20.38
C GLU A 250 14.92 0.65 19.37
N LEU A 251 16.11 0.04 19.24
CA LEU A 251 17.21 0.50 18.40
C LEU A 251 17.15 -0.11 16.99
N VAL A 252 16.67 -1.34 16.90
CA VAL A 252 16.50 -2.09 15.67
C VAL A 252 15.19 -2.86 15.79
N PHE A 253 14.37 -2.81 14.75
CA PHE A 253 13.18 -3.61 14.56
C PHE A 253 13.25 -4.22 13.16
N VAL A 254 13.06 -5.53 13.07
CA VAL A 254 12.97 -6.22 11.79
C VAL A 254 11.51 -6.47 11.45
N SER A 255 11.10 -6.16 10.23
CA SER A 255 9.72 -6.29 9.79
C SER A 255 9.61 -6.85 8.37
N ASN A 256 8.53 -7.59 8.12
CA ASN A 256 8.20 -8.06 6.77
C ASN A 256 7.72 -6.89 5.93
N HIS A 257 8.23 -6.76 4.69
CA HIS A 257 7.65 -5.82 3.74
C HIS A 257 6.82 -6.54 2.68
N PRO A 258 5.50 -6.35 2.64
CA PRO A 258 4.65 -7.13 1.74
C PRO A 258 4.93 -6.90 0.25
N LYS A 259 5.41 -5.70 -0.12
CA LYS A 259 5.69 -5.34 -1.52
C LYS A 259 7.13 -5.61 -1.96
N ILE A 260 8.05 -5.80 -1.02
CA ILE A 260 9.46 -6.08 -1.28
C ILE A 260 9.73 -7.42 -0.60
N PRO A 261 9.79 -8.54 -1.35
CA PRO A 261 10.06 -9.85 -0.76
C PRO A 261 11.36 -9.79 0.02
N GLY A 262 11.27 -9.67 1.34
CA GLY A 262 12.40 -9.31 2.16
C GLY A 262 12.05 -8.81 3.55
N LEU A 263 13.10 -8.49 4.29
CA LEU A 263 13.03 -7.97 5.65
C LEU A 263 13.59 -6.57 5.68
N ILE A 264 12.83 -5.66 6.28
CA ILE A 264 13.26 -4.29 6.57
C ILE A 264 13.81 -4.27 7.98
N ILE A 265 14.96 -3.64 8.15
CA ILE A 265 15.51 -3.28 9.44
C ILE A 265 15.25 -1.79 9.64
N ASP A 266 14.48 -1.42 10.65
CA ASP A 266 14.15 -0.03 11.00
C ASP A 266 14.26 0.25 12.50
N ASP A 267 13.85 1.44 12.97
CA ASP A 267 13.89 1.84 14.39
C ASP A 267 12.56 1.64 15.13
N GLY A 268 11.61 0.90 14.55
CA GLY A 268 10.32 0.55 15.14
C GLY A 268 9.32 1.71 15.23
N GLN A 269 9.67 2.92 14.77
CA GLN A 269 8.80 4.10 14.85
C GLN A 269 7.91 4.26 13.62
N GLN A 270 6.76 4.92 13.79
CA GLN A 270 5.95 5.34 12.66
C GLN A 270 6.74 6.37 11.83
N ASN A 271 7.03 6.04 10.56
CA ASN A 271 7.95 6.78 9.69
C ASN A 271 9.42 6.68 10.14
N GLY A 272 9.74 5.55 10.77
CA GLY A 272 11.07 5.19 11.24
C GLY A 272 12.11 5.11 10.13
N ARG A 273 13.38 5.17 10.51
CA ARG A 273 14.49 5.05 9.56
C ARG A 273 14.65 3.61 9.16
N VAL A 274 14.55 3.33 7.86
CA VAL A 274 15.02 2.06 7.32
C VAL A 274 16.56 2.09 7.31
N PHE A 275 17.18 1.17 8.05
CA PHE A 275 18.62 0.97 8.11
C PHE A 275 19.12 0.03 6.99
N ALA A 276 18.35 -1.02 6.70
CA ALA A 276 18.70 -2.02 5.70
C ALA A 276 17.47 -2.74 5.15
N VAL A 277 17.59 -3.26 3.92
CA VAL A 277 16.58 -4.15 3.33
C VAL A 277 17.27 -5.42 2.84
N PHE A 278 16.86 -6.56 3.40
CA PHE A 278 17.29 -7.90 3.00
C PHE A 278 16.29 -8.46 2.00
N THR A 279 16.55 -8.31 0.71
CA THR A 279 15.67 -8.87 -0.32
C THR A 279 15.90 -10.38 -0.47
N PHE A 280 14.84 -11.18 -0.45
CA PHE A 280 14.93 -12.64 -0.60
C PHE A 280 15.38 -13.07 -2.00
N ASP A 281 15.18 -12.24 -3.02
CA ASP A 281 15.63 -12.50 -4.39
C ASP A 281 17.16 -12.36 -4.56
N ASN A 282 17.87 -11.85 -3.55
CA ASN A 282 19.34 -11.69 -3.56
C ASN A 282 19.95 -12.02 -2.18
N CYS A 283 19.57 -13.15 -1.58
CA CYS A 283 20.11 -13.55 -0.25
C CYS A 283 21.65 -13.62 -0.19
N ASP A 284 22.31 -13.87 -1.33
CA ASP A 284 23.77 -13.99 -1.43
C ASP A 284 24.50 -12.64 -1.62
N LYS A 285 23.78 -11.51 -1.63
CA LYS A 285 24.37 -10.17 -1.80
C LYS A 285 24.19 -9.36 -0.53
N ALA A 286 25.19 -8.55 -0.20
CA ALA A 286 25.09 -7.56 0.86
C ALA A 286 23.80 -6.72 0.69
N PRO A 287 23.06 -6.47 1.79
CA PRO A 287 21.79 -5.75 1.73
C PRO A 287 21.98 -4.35 1.12
N VAL A 288 20.94 -3.86 0.44
CA VAL A 288 20.94 -2.50 -0.08
C VAL A 288 20.66 -1.56 1.10
N PHE A 289 21.66 -0.74 1.44
CA PHE A 289 21.54 0.24 2.52
C PHE A 289 20.78 1.46 2.03
N PHE A 290 19.74 1.82 2.77
CA PHE A 290 19.02 3.07 2.56
C PHE A 290 19.27 3.95 3.78
N TYR A 291 19.57 5.23 3.55
CA TYR A 291 19.43 6.28 4.55
C TYR A 291 18.32 7.20 4.06
N CYS A 292 17.12 6.65 3.95
CA CYS A 292 15.94 7.41 3.55
C CYS A 292 14.83 7.08 4.53
N ALA A 293 14.52 8.00 5.42
CA ALA A 293 13.23 7.97 6.11
C ALA A 293 12.21 8.36 5.03
N SER A 294 11.56 7.37 4.45
CA SER A 294 10.31 7.58 3.71
C SER A 294 9.21 7.12 4.64
N ASP A 295 8.15 7.90 4.83
CA ASP A 295 7.01 7.39 5.60
C ASP A 295 6.39 6.15 4.91
N TYR A 296 5.46 5.47 5.58
CA TYR A 296 4.74 4.33 5.00
C TYR A 296 3.93 4.67 3.73
N MET A 297 3.88 5.95 3.34
CA MET A 297 3.29 6.48 2.11
C MET A 297 4.33 6.82 1.02
N GLY A 298 5.63 6.73 1.31
CA GLY A 298 6.72 7.04 0.40
C GLY A 298 7.18 8.50 0.40
N ILE A 299 6.82 9.31 1.41
CA ILE A 299 7.23 10.72 1.53
C ILE A 299 8.60 10.81 2.24
N GLN A 300 9.59 11.43 1.61
CA GLN A 300 10.92 11.63 2.21
C GLN A 300 10.89 12.59 3.40
N VAL A 301 11.59 12.21 4.49
CA VAL A 301 11.77 12.99 5.72
C VAL A 301 13.13 13.69 5.67
N GLU A 302 13.14 15.02 5.85
CA GLU A 302 14.26 15.90 5.47
C GLU A 302 15.42 16.01 6.49
N ASP A 303 15.36 15.44 7.70
CA ASP A 303 16.32 15.79 8.77
C ASP A 303 16.97 14.57 9.47
N ALA A 304 18.21 14.23 9.12
CA ALA A 304 18.90 13.03 9.65
C ALA A 304 20.42 13.16 9.89
N GLU A 305 20.98 14.36 10.07
CA GLU A 305 22.44 14.57 10.17
C GLU A 305 23.13 13.82 11.34
N ASN A 306 22.51 13.69 12.52
CA ASN A 306 23.18 13.15 13.72
C ASN A 306 23.28 11.61 13.78
N GLN A 307 22.63 10.88 12.88
CA GLN A 307 22.47 9.41 12.95
C GLN A 307 23.13 8.67 11.79
N LYS A 308 23.72 9.41 10.84
CA LYS A 308 24.66 8.91 9.81
C LYS A 308 25.83 8.13 10.45
N ILE A 309 26.26 8.60 11.63
CA ILE A 309 27.42 8.10 12.37
C ILE A 309 27.15 6.73 13.04
N PHE A 310 25.92 6.48 13.52
CA PHE A 310 25.57 5.21 14.18
C PHE A 310 25.36 4.09 13.16
N GLY A 311 24.63 4.38 12.08
CA GLY A 311 24.48 3.45 10.96
C GLY A 311 25.82 3.13 10.29
N GLN A 312 26.71 4.11 10.10
CA GLN A 312 28.06 3.84 9.56
C GLN A 312 28.86 2.85 10.41
N LYS A 313 28.76 2.91 11.75
CA LYS A 313 29.53 2.03 12.64
C LYS A 313 29.02 0.60 12.73
N ILE A 314 27.70 0.37 12.69
CA ILE A 314 27.15 -0.99 12.59
C ILE A 314 27.52 -1.63 11.23
N LEU A 315 27.65 -0.82 10.18
CA LEU A 315 27.98 -1.27 8.83
C LEU A 315 29.48 -1.49 8.60
N GLU A 316 30.36 -0.78 9.31
CA GLU A 316 31.81 -1.02 9.30
C GLU A 316 32.20 -2.38 9.90
N ILE A 317 31.33 -2.98 10.73
CA ILE A 317 31.53 -4.30 11.34
C ILE A 317 31.19 -5.44 10.35
N ASN A 318 30.31 -5.20 9.35
CA ASN A 318 29.81 -6.22 8.42
C ASN A 318 30.46 -6.20 7.01
N LEU A 319 31.39 -5.28 6.75
CA LEU A 319 32.07 -5.14 5.44
C LEU A 319 33.56 -5.49 5.47
N LYS A 320 34.04 -6.13 6.55
CA LYS A 320 35.38 -6.71 6.60
C LYS A 320 35.29 -8.23 6.49
N ASP A 321 35.28 -8.69 5.25
CA ASP A 321 36.16 -9.81 4.88
C ASP A 321 37.63 -9.46 5.20
#